data_AF-A0A974YXU0-F1
#
_entry.id   AF-A0A974YXU0-F1
#
_cell.length_a   1.000
_cell.length_b   1.000
_cell.length_c   1.000
_cell.angle_alpha   90.00
_cell.angle_beta   90.00
_cell.angle_gamma   90.00
#
_symmetry.space_group_name_H-M   'P 1'
#
loop_
_entity.id
_entity.type
_entity.pdbx_description
1 polymer ?
#
loop_
_entity_poly.entity_id
_entity_poly.type
_entity_poly.pdbx_seq_one_letter_code
_entity_poly.pdbx_strand_id
1 'polypeptide(L)'
;MKLRVLFTGLTVILLATLLIAPISDVNAQDDTPPSPTPASVEVVNEYFTVSTYTTRDGTSLTAAQINGPSEPPDLAAWEASRVSSLDRAAGELPGFPAYTWVYGCSAVSGAMIAGYYDNNGYGNLYTGPTNGGVMPLVEDPSWGTWTDSESVTYPNNPLVASHKGVDGLSGNGSIDDYWVAYNVGSTPQEPWGSSGIQHDWDTAIGDYMMTSQWAYGNVDGSTTFYNYTDGSRLPCALFEQPEYEDFHDGNAGQKHFYEARGYTVTECFNQYIENYNGNEYGFTLEDFQSEIDAGHPVMIQLEGHTVVGFGYDGSTIYIRDTWDSSIHSLPWGGYYSTMRMYAVSVIQLEEAASSFSKTSPANASNGINPNSAALAWEENNGAQSYEYCINTSASCSSWVNVGTNRTAALTPLTGGETYYWQVRANMGTPEPTYANGAEGEFWSFTTFDPSLLTESNYIPLMAN
;
A
#
# COMPACT_ATOMS: atom_id res chain seq x y z
N MET A 1 -16.40 87.27 9.65
CA MET A 1 -17.63 86.58 10.09
C MET A 1 -17.67 85.22 9.41
N LYS A 2 -17.44 84.16 10.19
CA LYS A 2 -17.61 82.71 9.94
C LYS A 2 -17.80 82.22 8.49
N LEU A 3 -16.85 81.42 7.98
CA LEU A 3 -17.14 80.06 7.48
C LEU A 3 -15.85 79.21 7.42
N ARG A 4 -16.01 77.95 7.84
CA ARG A 4 -15.00 76.90 8.14
C ARG A 4 -14.24 76.48 6.86
N VAL A 5 -12.90 76.31 6.85
CA VAL A 5 -12.11 75.13 7.33
C VAL A 5 -12.71 73.83 6.75
N LEU A 6 -12.04 72.98 5.98
CA LEU A 6 -10.64 72.83 5.61
C LEU A 6 -10.59 71.98 4.32
N PHE A 7 -9.52 72.15 3.55
CA PHE A 7 -9.17 71.38 2.36
C PHE A 7 -9.13 69.86 2.63
N THR A 8 -9.76 69.09 1.74
CA THR A 8 -9.66 67.64 1.63
C THR A 8 -8.23 67.23 1.28
N GLY A 9 -7.57 66.53 2.20
CA GLY A 9 -6.31 65.84 1.98
C GLY A 9 -6.52 64.57 1.16
N LEU A 10 -5.63 64.38 0.19
CA LEU A 10 -5.52 63.22 -0.68
C LEU A 10 -4.87 62.09 0.12
N THR A 11 -5.59 61.01 0.42
CA THR A 11 -5.01 59.75 0.92
C THR A 11 -5.15 58.70 -0.17
N VAL A 12 -4.00 58.29 -0.73
CA VAL A 12 -3.89 57.16 -1.64
C VAL A 12 -4.01 55.88 -0.82
N ILE A 13 -5.14 55.18 -0.94
CA ILE A 13 -5.29 53.81 -0.44
C ILE A 13 -5.11 52.89 -1.64
N LEU A 14 -3.95 52.23 -1.70
CA LEU A 14 -3.68 51.13 -2.62
C LEU A 14 -4.38 49.88 -2.04
N LEU A 15 -5.59 49.57 -2.53
CA LEU A 15 -6.23 48.29 -2.26
C LEU A 15 -5.60 47.24 -3.18
N ALA A 16 -4.68 46.45 -2.65
CA ALA A 16 -4.32 45.16 -3.21
C ALA A 16 -5.42 44.16 -2.85
N THR A 17 -6.36 43.94 -3.75
CA THR A 17 -7.31 42.82 -3.65
C THR A 17 -6.55 41.54 -3.98
N LEU A 18 -6.18 40.78 -2.95
CA LEU A 18 -5.93 39.35 -3.10
C LEU A 18 -7.20 38.72 -3.67
N LEU A 19 -7.17 38.31 -4.93
CA LEU A 19 -8.06 37.29 -5.45
C LEU A 19 -7.65 35.98 -4.80
N ILE A 20 -8.19 35.68 -3.63
CA ILE A 20 -8.35 34.30 -3.18
C ILE A 20 -9.50 33.78 -4.04
N ALA A 21 -9.15 33.14 -5.15
CA ALA A 21 -10.09 32.21 -5.77
C ALA A 21 -10.36 31.13 -4.71
N PRO A 22 -11.62 30.81 -4.38
CA PRO A 22 -11.87 29.55 -3.69
C PRO A 22 -11.33 28.46 -4.63
N ILE A 23 -10.43 27.64 -4.12
CA ILE A 23 -10.22 26.31 -4.68
C ILE A 23 -11.58 25.65 -4.52
N SER A 24 -12.32 25.58 -5.61
CA SER A 24 -13.53 24.80 -5.68
C SER A 24 -13.07 23.35 -5.63
N ASP A 25 -13.17 22.73 -4.46
CA ASP A 25 -13.20 21.28 -4.30
C ASP A 25 -14.26 20.74 -5.28
N VAL A 26 -13.84 19.83 -6.14
CA VAL A 26 -14.71 19.15 -7.09
C VAL A 26 -15.41 18.02 -6.33
N ASN A 27 -16.31 18.36 -5.41
CA ASN A 27 -17.20 17.37 -4.78
C ASN A 27 -18.63 17.60 -5.25
N ALA A 28 -18.99 16.87 -6.31
CA ALA A 28 -20.36 16.51 -6.68
C ALA A 28 -20.31 15.36 -7.71
N GLN A 29 -20.25 14.10 -7.25
CA GLN A 29 -20.51 12.89 -8.06
C GLN A 29 -22.02 12.61 -8.13
N ASP A 30 -22.82 13.63 -8.48
CA ASP A 30 -24.30 13.60 -8.37
C ASP A 30 -25.00 12.95 -9.60
N ASP A 31 -24.25 12.48 -10.59
CA ASP A 31 -24.77 11.84 -11.81
C ASP A 31 -24.24 10.40 -11.94
N THR A 32 -25.12 9.44 -12.27
CA THR A 32 -24.71 8.08 -12.64
C THR A 32 -23.73 8.16 -13.82
N PRO A 33 -22.51 7.59 -13.72
CA PRO A 33 -21.54 7.66 -14.80
C PRO A 33 -22.08 6.94 -16.04
N PRO A 34 -21.76 7.43 -17.25
CA PRO A 34 -22.10 6.74 -18.49
C PRO A 34 -21.46 5.34 -18.49
N SER A 35 -22.25 4.32 -18.84
CA SER A 35 -21.78 2.93 -18.90
C SER A 35 -21.80 2.44 -20.36
N PRO A 36 -20.70 1.85 -20.86
CA PRO A 36 -20.61 1.41 -22.24
C PRO A 36 -21.54 0.21 -22.47
N THR A 37 -22.04 0.05 -23.69
CA THR A 37 -22.83 -1.13 -24.06
C THR A 37 -21.89 -2.26 -24.50
N PRO A 38 -21.98 -3.48 -23.92
CA PRO A 38 -21.12 -4.59 -24.31
C PRO A 38 -21.47 -5.11 -25.71
N ALA A 39 -20.44 -5.51 -26.45
CA ALA A 39 -20.58 -6.22 -27.72
C ALA A 39 -21.04 -7.67 -27.52
N SER A 40 -20.64 -8.30 -26.40
CA SER A 40 -21.09 -9.62 -25.98
C SER A 40 -21.04 -9.75 -24.46
N VAL A 41 -21.92 -10.58 -23.91
CA VAL A 41 -21.95 -10.93 -22.48
C VAL A 41 -22.02 -12.45 -22.37
N GLU A 42 -21.13 -13.03 -21.57
CA GLU A 42 -21.07 -14.44 -21.24
C GLU A 42 -21.13 -14.60 -19.72
N VAL A 43 -22.20 -15.23 -19.23
CA VAL A 43 -22.28 -15.66 -17.82
C VAL A 43 -21.59 -17.02 -17.74
N VAL A 44 -20.35 -17.03 -17.28
CA VAL A 44 -19.50 -18.23 -17.21
C VAL A 44 -19.95 -19.11 -16.06
N ASN A 45 -20.19 -18.50 -14.89
CA ASN A 45 -20.79 -19.13 -13.72
C ASN A 45 -21.52 -18.08 -12.87
N GLU A 46 -22.13 -18.48 -11.76
CA GLU A 46 -22.90 -17.58 -10.89
C GLU A 46 -22.09 -16.45 -10.24
N TYR A 47 -20.76 -16.58 -10.17
CA TYR A 47 -19.85 -15.60 -9.58
C TYR A 47 -19.00 -14.86 -10.61
N PHE A 48 -19.11 -15.21 -11.90
CA PHE A 48 -18.23 -14.75 -12.95
C PHE A 48 -18.96 -14.45 -14.25
N THR A 49 -18.97 -13.17 -14.63
CA THR A 49 -19.49 -12.71 -15.91
C THR A 49 -18.39 -12.02 -16.70
N VAL A 50 -18.24 -12.41 -17.96
CA VAL A 50 -17.30 -11.79 -18.90
C VAL A 50 -18.08 -11.02 -19.95
N SER A 51 -17.74 -9.74 -20.13
CA SER A 51 -18.30 -8.89 -21.16
C SER A 51 -17.21 -8.38 -22.08
N THR A 52 -17.46 -8.31 -23.38
CA THR A 52 -16.50 -7.74 -24.35
C THR A 52 -16.98 -6.37 -24.78
N TYR A 53 -16.07 -5.40 -24.80
CA TYR A 53 -16.32 -4.03 -25.21
C TYR A 53 -15.39 -3.62 -26.33
N THR A 54 -15.83 -2.62 -27.10
CA THR A 54 -14.99 -1.89 -28.04
C THR A 54 -14.95 -0.44 -27.59
N THR A 55 -13.74 0.03 -27.25
CA THR A 55 -13.47 1.42 -26.86
C THR A 55 -13.65 2.36 -28.05
N ARG A 56 -13.62 3.68 -27.79
CA ARG A 56 -13.83 4.70 -28.82
C ARG A 56 -12.74 4.73 -29.89
N ASP A 57 -11.53 4.30 -29.55
CA ASP A 57 -10.40 4.15 -30.47
C ASP A 57 -10.40 2.80 -31.24
N GLY A 58 -11.38 1.93 -30.99
CA GLY A 58 -11.54 0.63 -31.65
C GLY A 58 -10.82 -0.52 -30.94
N THR A 59 -10.19 -0.28 -29.79
CA THR A 59 -9.54 -1.31 -28.98
C THR A 59 -10.57 -2.25 -28.34
N SER A 60 -10.24 -3.55 -28.28
CA SER A 60 -11.11 -4.56 -27.67
C SER A 60 -10.66 -4.87 -26.25
N LEU A 61 -11.60 -4.77 -25.30
CA LEU A 61 -11.39 -5.09 -23.89
C LEU A 61 -12.35 -6.18 -23.45
N THR A 62 -11.90 -7.04 -22.55
CA THR A 62 -12.77 -7.94 -21.76
C THR A 62 -12.89 -7.39 -20.35
N ALA A 63 -14.12 -7.27 -19.86
CA ALA A 63 -14.45 -6.96 -18.49
C ALA A 63 -14.85 -8.25 -17.78
N ALA A 64 -14.14 -8.58 -16.72
CA ALA A 64 -14.44 -9.68 -15.83
C ALA A 64 -15.09 -9.10 -14.55
N GLN A 65 -16.40 -9.27 -14.43
CA GLN A 65 -17.11 -8.96 -13.19
C GLN A 65 -17.03 -10.18 -12.27
N ILE A 66 -16.36 -10.01 -11.15
CA ILE A 66 -16.14 -11.03 -10.12
C ILE A 66 -17.03 -10.69 -8.94
N ASN A 67 -17.98 -11.55 -8.60
CA ASN A 67 -18.78 -11.39 -7.38
C ASN A 67 -18.11 -12.04 -6.16
N GLY A 68 -17.53 -13.24 -6.33
CA GLY A 68 -16.85 -13.94 -5.24
C GLY A 68 -17.81 -14.43 -4.15
N PRO A 69 -18.04 -15.75 -4.00
CA PRO A 69 -18.90 -16.21 -2.91
C PRO A 69 -18.30 -15.87 -1.55
N SER A 70 -19.17 -15.63 -0.57
CA SER A 70 -18.76 -15.42 0.83
C SER A 70 -18.30 -16.70 1.52
N GLU A 71 -18.50 -17.85 0.88
CA GLU A 71 -18.10 -19.18 1.36
C GLU A 71 -17.58 -20.04 0.19
N PRO A 72 -16.67 -21.01 0.41
CA PRO A 72 -16.16 -21.88 -0.65
C PRO A 72 -17.27 -22.70 -1.33
N PRO A 73 -17.35 -22.72 -2.67
CA PRO A 73 -18.33 -23.53 -3.40
C PRO A 73 -18.13 -25.05 -3.23
N ASP A 74 -16.88 -25.48 -3.05
CA ASP A 74 -16.52 -26.87 -2.74
C ASP A 74 -15.60 -26.90 -1.52
N LEU A 75 -16.19 -27.24 -0.37
CA LEU A 75 -15.50 -27.38 0.90
C LEU A 75 -14.37 -28.41 0.83
N ALA A 76 -14.55 -29.56 0.18
CA ALA A 76 -13.52 -30.60 0.19
C ALA A 76 -12.28 -30.18 -0.60
N ALA A 77 -12.49 -29.55 -1.76
CA ALA A 77 -11.41 -29.01 -2.58
C ALA A 77 -10.71 -27.82 -1.89
N TRP A 78 -11.48 -26.95 -1.25
CA TRP A 78 -10.96 -25.86 -0.42
C TRP A 78 -10.11 -26.40 0.74
N GLU A 79 -10.60 -27.38 1.49
CA GLU A 79 -9.84 -27.96 2.61
C GLU A 79 -8.55 -28.65 2.17
N ALA A 80 -8.56 -29.28 0.99
CA ALA A 80 -7.38 -29.92 0.42
C ALA A 80 -6.28 -28.93 0.01
N SER A 81 -6.63 -27.67 -0.22
CA SER A 81 -5.67 -26.62 -0.58
C SER A 81 -4.98 -25.97 0.62
N ARG A 82 -5.41 -26.26 1.86
CA ARG A 82 -4.79 -25.69 3.07
C ARG A 82 -3.37 -26.19 3.26
N VAL A 83 -2.49 -25.26 3.64
CA VAL A 83 -1.07 -25.50 3.91
C VAL A 83 -0.80 -25.29 5.40
N SER A 84 -0.28 -26.32 6.07
CA SER A 84 -0.01 -26.28 7.51
C SER A 84 1.28 -25.53 7.88
N SER A 85 2.24 -25.47 6.96
CA SER A 85 3.54 -24.83 7.13
C SER A 85 4.20 -24.65 5.77
N LEU A 86 4.88 -23.53 5.58
CA LEU A 86 5.68 -23.26 4.40
C LEU A 86 7.07 -23.90 4.53
N ASP A 87 7.65 -24.34 3.42
CA ASP A 87 9.03 -24.83 3.39
C ASP A 87 9.98 -23.65 3.66
N ARG A 88 11.10 -23.90 4.35
CA ARG A 88 12.15 -22.89 4.56
C ARG A 88 12.79 -22.40 3.27
N ALA A 89 12.66 -23.16 2.18
CA ALA A 89 13.14 -22.80 0.86
C ALA A 89 12.11 -22.01 0.02
N ALA A 90 10.87 -21.86 0.50
CA ALA A 90 9.85 -21.09 -0.20
C ALA A 90 10.21 -19.60 -0.24
N GLY A 91 9.94 -18.95 -1.39
CA GLY A 91 9.87 -17.49 -1.43
C GLY A 91 8.56 -17.05 -0.80
N GLU A 92 8.61 -16.15 0.18
CA GLU A 92 7.40 -15.64 0.84
C GLU A 92 7.56 -14.18 1.27
N LEU A 93 6.43 -13.48 1.30
CA LEU A 93 6.28 -12.20 1.96
C LEU A 93 5.90 -12.46 3.44
N PRO A 94 6.81 -12.22 4.40
CA PRO A 94 6.55 -12.53 5.80
C PRO A 94 5.48 -11.60 6.40
N GLY A 95 4.71 -12.12 7.35
CA GLY A 95 3.71 -11.32 8.06
C GLY A 95 2.55 -10.85 7.17
N PHE A 96 2.25 -11.56 6.08
CA PHE A 96 1.20 -11.15 5.16
C PHE A 96 -0.20 -11.23 5.79
N PRO A 97 -1.03 -10.17 5.71
CA PRO A 97 -2.36 -10.12 6.33
C PRO A 97 -3.32 -11.21 5.85
N ALA A 98 -4.34 -11.52 6.67
CA ALA A 98 -5.43 -12.40 6.30
C ALA A 98 -6.76 -11.87 6.85
N TYR A 99 -7.66 -11.50 5.96
CA TYR A 99 -8.96 -10.90 6.28
C TYR A 99 -10.11 -11.77 5.78
N THR A 100 -11.23 -11.67 6.47
CA THR A 100 -12.43 -12.47 6.18
C THR A 100 -13.33 -11.72 5.20
N TRP A 101 -14.06 -12.46 4.38
CA TRP A 101 -14.94 -11.95 3.35
C TRP A 101 -15.95 -10.95 3.94
N VAL A 102 -15.93 -9.73 3.40
CA VAL A 102 -16.91 -8.66 3.61
C VAL A 102 -16.89 -7.77 2.38
N TYR A 103 -18.06 -7.29 1.93
CA TYR A 103 -18.22 -6.31 0.85
C TYR A 103 -17.78 -6.76 -0.55
N GLY A 104 -16.95 -7.80 -0.67
CA GLY A 104 -16.52 -8.43 -1.92
C GLY A 104 -15.10 -8.98 -1.83
N CYS A 105 -14.84 -10.13 -2.46
CA CYS A 105 -13.52 -10.80 -2.37
C CYS A 105 -12.37 -9.93 -2.89
N SER A 106 -12.62 -9.11 -3.91
CA SER A 106 -11.61 -8.25 -4.54
C SER A 106 -11.23 -7.07 -3.65
N ALA A 107 -12.20 -6.43 -2.97
CA ALA A 107 -11.91 -5.37 -1.99
C ALA A 107 -11.13 -5.92 -0.79
N VAL A 108 -11.50 -7.11 -0.31
CA VAL A 108 -10.75 -7.80 0.77
C VAL A 108 -9.32 -8.10 0.34
N SER A 109 -9.12 -8.62 -0.87
CA SER A 109 -7.80 -8.89 -1.43
C SER A 109 -6.96 -7.60 -1.59
N GLY A 110 -7.57 -6.51 -2.06
CA GLY A 110 -6.94 -5.21 -2.14
C GLY A 110 -6.53 -4.68 -0.76
N ALA A 111 -7.39 -4.85 0.25
CA ALA A 111 -7.07 -4.46 1.63
C ALA A 111 -5.94 -5.31 2.22
N MET A 112 -5.83 -6.61 1.91
CA MET A 112 -4.69 -7.43 2.34
C MET A 112 -3.37 -6.91 1.76
N ILE A 113 -3.37 -6.50 0.49
CA ILE A 113 -2.19 -5.89 -0.16
C ILE A 113 -1.87 -4.54 0.49
N ALA A 114 -2.86 -3.67 0.68
CA ALA A 114 -2.67 -2.37 1.32
C ALA A 114 -2.19 -2.52 2.78
N GLY A 115 -2.75 -3.46 3.54
CA GLY A 115 -2.33 -3.78 4.90
C GLY A 115 -0.92 -4.35 4.97
N TYR A 116 -0.48 -5.12 3.96
CA TYR A 116 0.90 -5.56 3.86
C TYR A 116 1.83 -4.37 3.67
N TYR A 117 1.55 -3.47 2.73
CA TYR A 117 2.36 -2.27 2.54
C TYR A 117 2.35 -1.36 3.78
N ASP A 118 1.20 -1.18 4.45
CA ASP A 118 1.09 -0.40 5.69
C ASP A 118 2.07 -0.90 6.76
N ASN A 119 2.18 -2.22 6.91
CA ASN A 119 3.10 -2.88 7.82
C ASN A 119 4.56 -2.91 7.33
N ASN A 120 4.84 -2.48 6.09
CA ASN A 120 6.16 -2.55 5.44
C ASN A 120 6.61 -1.20 4.88
N GLY A 121 6.39 -0.12 5.63
CA GLY A 121 6.96 1.20 5.36
C GLY A 121 5.98 2.23 4.78
N TYR A 122 4.74 1.84 4.50
CA TYR A 122 3.72 2.70 3.91
C TYR A 122 2.60 3.04 4.92
N GLY A 123 2.98 3.56 6.10
CA GLY A 123 2.07 3.74 7.26
C GLY A 123 0.98 4.82 7.15
N ASN A 124 0.67 5.32 5.95
CA ASN A 124 -0.50 6.19 5.69
C ASN A 124 -1.60 5.43 4.90
N LEU A 125 -1.44 4.12 4.68
CA LEU A 125 -2.43 3.26 4.02
C LEU A 125 -3.53 2.80 4.97
N TYR A 126 -3.29 2.80 6.27
CA TYR A 126 -4.34 2.71 7.27
C TYR A 126 -4.26 3.91 8.22
N THR A 127 -5.30 4.73 8.24
CA THR A 127 -5.34 5.99 9.01
C THR A 127 -6.27 5.92 10.23
N GLY A 128 -6.84 4.75 10.49
CA GLY A 128 -7.73 4.53 11.62
C GLY A 128 -7.01 4.45 12.97
N PRO A 129 -7.71 4.61 14.10
CA PRO A 129 -7.14 4.60 15.43
C PRO A 129 -6.79 3.19 15.97
N THR A 130 -7.29 2.12 15.35
CA THR A 130 -7.09 0.74 15.87
C THR A 130 -5.62 0.32 15.76
N ASN A 131 -5.18 -0.54 16.69
CA ASN A 131 -3.81 -1.05 16.75
C ASN A 131 -2.72 0.05 16.67
N GLY A 132 -3.02 1.24 17.21
CA GLY A 132 -2.08 2.37 17.23
C GLY A 132 -1.84 3.02 15.86
N GLY A 133 -2.77 2.88 14.92
CA GLY A 133 -2.63 3.44 13.56
C GLY A 133 -1.80 2.58 12.62
N VAL A 134 -1.69 1.27 12.89
CA VAL A 134 -1.06 0.29 12.00
C VAL A 134 -2.08 -0.80 11.69
N MET A 135 -2.26 -1.12 10.41
CA MET A 135 -3.28 -2.07 9.98
C MET A 135 -3.06 -3.44 10.65
N PRO A 136 -4.02 -3.96 11.42
CA PRO A 136 -3.96 -5.31 11.98
C PRO A 136 -3.72 -6.39 10.90
N LEU A 137 -2.91 -7.41 11.18
CA LEU A 137 -2.66 -8.51 10.24
C LEU A 137 -3.85 -9.48 10.09
N VAL A 138 -4.82 -9.41 11.01
CA VAL A 138 -6.08 -10.15 10.99
C VAL A 138 -7.18 -9.24 11.52
N GLU A 139 -8.45 -9.63 11.36
CA GLU A 139 -9.60 -8.87 11.87
C GLU A 139 -9.44 -8.47 13.35
N ASP A 140 -9.52 -7.17 13.63
CA ASP A 140 -9.48 -6.67 15.01
C ASP A 140 -10.88 -6.81 15.64
N PRO A 141 -11.02 -7.51 16.79
CA PRO A 141 -12.31 -7.70 17.43
C PRO A 141 -13.03 -6.40 17.82
N SER A 142 -12.31 -5.29 17.94
CA SER A 142 -12.89 -3.99 18.30
C SER A 142 -13.75 -3.38 17.20
N TRP A 143 -13.56 -3.78 15.94
CA TRP A 143 -14.42 -3.36 14.83
C TRP A 143 -15.81 -4.02 14.88
N GLY A 144 -15.90 -5.18 15.53
CA GLY A 144 -17.16 -5.93 15.67
C GLY A 144 -17.67 -6.48 14.34
N THR A 145 -18.97 -6.71 14.28
CA THR A 145 -19.66 -7.25 13.10
C THR A 145 -20.89 -6.41 12.78
N TRP A 146 -21.40 -6.57 11.56
CA TRP A 146 -22.66 -5.97 11.12
C TRP A 146 -23.54 -7.02 10.44
N THR A 147 -24.82 -6.70 10.28
CA THR A 147 -25.80 -7.62 9.70
C THR A 147 -26.58 -6.91 8.61
N ASP A 148 -26.68 -7.54 7.45
CA ASP A 148 -27.35 -6.98 6.27
C ASP A 148 -28.87 -7.15 6.30
N SER A 149 -29.56 -6.76 5.21
CA SER A 149 -31.03 -6.86 5.15
C SER A 149 -31.56 -8.30 5.12
N GLU A 150 -30.72 -9.28 4.76
CA GLU A 150 -31.06 -10.71 4.71
C GLU A 150 -30.62 -11.46 5.99
N SER A 151 -30.24 -10.72 7.04
CA SER A 151 -29.79 -11.27 8.32
C SER A 151 -28.48 -12.07 8.25
N VAL A 152 -27.63 -11.81 7.25
CA VAL A 152 -26.28 -12.36 7.15
C VAL A 152 -25.31 -11.45 7.91
N THR A 153 -24.40 -12.03 8.67
CA THR A 153 -23.46 -11.29 9.53
C THR A 153 -22.05 -11.30 8.93
N TYR A 154 -21.42 -10.13 8.86
CA TYR A 154 -20.10 -9.90 8.27
C TYR A 154 -19.17 -9.17 9.26
N PRO A 155 -17.84 -9.30 9.12
CA PRO A 155 -16.89 -8.47 9.88
C PRO A 155 -16.94 -6.99 9.43
N ASN A 156 -16.39 -6.10 10.24
CA ASN A 156 -16.34 -4.64 9.99
C ASN A 156 -14.92 -4.16 9.64
N ASN A 157 -14.27 -4.75 8.64
CA ASN A 157 -12.90 -4.32 8.29
C ASN A 157 -12.91 -2.93 7.61
N PRO A 158 -12.44 -1.86 8.29
CA PRO A 158 -12.61 -0.49 7.80
C PRO A 158 -11.74 -0.15 6.59
N LEU A 159 -10.68 -0.92 6.35
CA LEU A 159 -9.83 -0.78 5.17
C LEU A 159 -10.48 -1.41 3.92
N VAL A 160 -11.32 -2.43 4.11
CA VAL A 160 -12.08 -3.06 3.02
C VAL A 160 -13.26 -2.17 2.62
N ALA A 161 -14.10 -1.84 3.60
CA ALA A 161 -15.35 -1.10 3.42
C ALA A 161 -15.64 -0.30 4.69
N SER A 162 -15.87 1.00 4.53
CA SER A 162 -16.10 1.90 5.66
C SER A 162 -17.53 1.74 6.18
N HIS A 163 -17.73 1.90 7.49
CA HIS A 163 -19.05 1.71 8.11
C HIS A 163 -19.22 2.67 9.29
N LYS A 164 -20.38 3.29 9.36
CA LYS A 164 -20.72 4.27 10.39
C LYS A 164 -20.51 3.76 11.81
N GLY A 165 -19.74 4.52 12.58
CA GLY A 165 -19.42 4.22 13.96
C GLY A 165 -18.30 3.19 14.13
N VAL A 166 -17.75 2.66 13.03
CA VAL A 166 -16.58 1.77 13.05
C VAL A 166 -15.32 2.60 12.88
N ASP A 167 -14.29 2.25 13.66
CA ASP A 167 -12.93 2.78 13.53
C ASP A 167 -12.80 4.31 13.48
N GLY A 168 -13.68 5.01 14.20
CA GLY A 168 -13.68 6.48 14.29
C GLY A 168 -14.50 7.20 13.21
N LEU A 169 -15.11 6.49 12.26
CA LEU A 169 -15.99 7.09 11.26
C LEU A 169 -17.31 7.56 11.90
N SER A 170 -17.65 8.83 11.72
CA SER A 170 -18.87 9.43 12.29
C SER A 170 -20.06 9.51 11.32
N GLY A 171 -19.77 9.57 10.02
CA GLY A 171 -20.74 9.60 8.92
C GLY A 171 -21.08 8.21 8.41
N ASN A 172 -21.92 8.16 7.37
CA ASN A 172 -22.10 6.95 6.57
C ASN A 172 -20.78 6.57 5.89
N GLY A 173 -20.58 5.28 5.63
CA GLY A 173 -19.49 4.76 4.82
C GLY A 173 -19.99 3.85 3.69
N SER A 174 -19.07 3.07 3.12
CA SER A 174 -19.29 2.13 2.02
C SER A 174 -20.48 1.19 2.27
N ILE A 175 -20.53 0.58 3.46
CA ILE A 175 -21.60 -0.37 3.82
C ILE A 175 -22.95 0.33 3.96
N ASP A 176 -22.98 1.55 4.50
CA ASP A 176 -24.23 2.30 4.72
C ASP A 176 -24.86 2.79 3.40
N ASP A 177 -24.02 3.11 2.42
CA ASP A 177 -24.45 3.77 1.18
C ASP A 177 -24.69 2.78 0.03
N TYR A 178 -23.85 1.75 -0.12
CA TYR A 178 -23.86 0.88 -1.30
C TYR A 178 -24.43 -0.51 -1.06
N TRP A 179 -24.34 -1.04 0.17
CA TRP A 179 -24.70 -2.44 0.43
C TRP A 179 -26.18 -2.62 0.80
N VAL A 180 -26.82 -3.63 0.20
CA VAL A 180 -28.13 -4.13 0.58
C VAL A 180 -28.02 -5.56 1.10
N ALA A 181 -27.66 -6.50 0.22
CA ALA A 181 -27.44 -7.91 0.53
C ALA A 181 -26.73 -8.63 -0.64
N TYR A 182 -25.94 -9.64 -0.30
CA TYR A 182 -25.22 -10.44 -1.29
C TYR A 182 -26.16 -11.26 -2.18
N ASN A 183 -25.97 -11.18 -3.50
CA ASN A 183 -26.66 -12.03 -4.50
C ASN A 183 -28.19 -12.00 -4.49
N VAL A 184 -28.82 -11.03 -3.82
CA VAL A 184 -30.25 -10.80 -4.02
C VAL A 184 -30.40 -10.06 -5.35
N GLY A 185 -31.23 -10.59 -6.27
CA GLY A 185 -31.59 -9.91 -7.52
C GLY A 185 -32.44 -8.66 -7.29
N SER A 186 -32.08 -7.87 -6.28
CA SER A 186 -32.69 -6.61 -5.93
C SER A 186 -32.59 -5.66 -7.12
N THR A 187 -33.62 -4.84 -7.28
CA THR A 187 -33.61 -3.77 -8.27
C THR A 187 -32.42 -2.85 -7.99
N PRO A 188 -31.71 -2.33 -9.01
CA PRO A 188 -30.66 -1.33 -8.81
C PRO A 188 -31.24 -0.21 -7.97
N GLN A 189 -30.86 -0.17 -6.71
CA GLN A 189 -31.36 0.82 -5.78
C GLN A 189 -30.17 1.34 -5.01
N GLU A 190 -29.34 2.09 -5.72
CA GLU A 190 -28.68 3.22 -5.07
C GLU A 190 -29.80 4.19 -4.69
N PRO A 191 -29.86 4.65 -3.44
CA PRO A 191 -30.05 6.07 -3.32
C PRO A 191 -29.34 6.57 -2.06
N TRP A 192 -28.01 6.45 -1.96
CA TRP A 192 -27.23 7.17 -0.94
C TRP A 192 -27.79 7.06 0.50
N GLY A 193 -28.24 5.84 0.84
CA GLY A 193 -28.95 5.52 2.08
C GLY A 193 -30.17 6.40 2.41
N SER A 194 -30.54 6.48 3.69
CA SER A 194 -31.64 7.35 4.16
C SER A 194 -31.33 8.86 4.08
N SER A 195 -30.09 9.23 3.73
CA SER A 195 -29.57 10.60 3.78
C SER A 195 -29.62 11.31 2.43
N GLY A 196 -29.54 10.57 1.32
CA GLY A 196 -29.52 11.11 -0.04
C GLY A 196 -28.19 11.74 -0.46
N ILE A 197 -27.12 11.58 0.32
CA ILE A 197 -25.78 12.13 0.05
C ILE A 197 -24.76 11.00 0.17
N GLN A 198 -23.92 10.85 -0.86
CA GLN A 198 -22.75 9.97 -0.87
C GLN A 198 -21.72 10.38 0.19
N HIS A 199 -21.13 9.42 0.90
CA HIS A 199 -19.93 9.68 1.69
C HIS A 199 -18.69 9.95 0.83
N ASP A 200 -17.79 10.79 1.33
CA ASP A 200 -16.49 10.98 0.69
C ASP A 200 -15.66 9.69 0.77
N TRP A 201 -15.06 9.27 -0.34
CA TRP A 201 -14.13 8.14 -0.36
C TRP A 201 -12.84 8.53 0.38
N ASP A 202 -12.46 7.75 1.39
CA ASP A 202 -11.28 8.05 2.21
C ASP A 202 -10.60 6.75 2.70
N THR A 203 -11.17 6.11 3.72
CA THR A 203 -10.46 5.05 4.45
C THR A 203 -10.49 3.69 3.75
N ALA A 204 -11.52 3.41 2.95
CA ALA A 204 -11.78 2.09 2.42
C ALA A 204 -11.35 1.94 0.95
N ILE A 205 -10.55 0.91 0.67
CA ILE A 205 -10.09 0.62 -0.69
C ILE A 205 -11.24 0.18 -1.61
N GLY A 206 -12.28 -0.46 -1.06
CA GLY A 206 -13.46 -0.89 -1.81
C GLY A 206 -14.22 0.25 -2.48
N ASP A 207 -14.15 1.46 -1.91
CA ASP A 207 -14.75 2.67 -2.51
C ASP A 207 -14.05 3.02 -3.82
N TYR A 208 -12.72 3.04 -3.82
CA TYR A 208 -11.93 3.36 -5.00
C TYR A 208 -11.99 2.27 -6.06
N MET A 209 -12.14 1.01 -5.65
CA MET A 209 -12.32 -0.15 -6.54
C MET A 209 -13.72 -0.25 -7.15
N MET A 210 -14.64 0.65 -6.77
CA MET A 210 -16.06 0.60 -7.13
C MET A 210 -16.77 -0.68 -6.69
N THR A 211 -16.23 -1.39 -5.69
CA THR A 211 -16.80 -2.66 -5.24
C THR A 211 -18.20 -2.43 -4.69
N SER A 212 -19.16 -3.28 -5.07
CA SER A 212 -20.58 -3.18 -4.70
C SER A 212 -21.30 -1.89 -5.12
N GLN A 213 -20.70 -1.05 -5.96
CA GLN A 213 -21.32 0.21 -6.40
C GLN A 213 -22.09 0.01 -7.71
N TRP A 214 -23.42 0.01 -7.63
CA TRP A 214 -24.31 -0.25 -8.76
C TRP A 214 -24.25 0.86 -9.80
N ALA A 215 -23.97 2.10 -9.38
CA ALA A 215 -23.74 3.23 -10.28
C ALA A 215 -22.61 2.96 -11.29
N TYR A 216 -21.66 2.10 -10.92
CA TYR A 216 -20.53 1.67 -11.76
C TYR A 216 -20.73 0.27 -12.35
N GLY A 217 -21.94 -0.28 -12.26
CA GLY A 217 -22.31 -1.58 -12.81
C GLY A 217 -21.94 -2.78 -11.93
N ASN A 218 -21.42 -2.56 -10.72
CA ASN A 218 -21.08 -3.63 -9.78
C ASN A 218 -22.23 -3.87 -8.80
N VAL A 219 -22.76 -5.10 -8.79
CA VAL A 219 -23.72 -5.55 -7.77
C VAL A 219 -23.02 -5.82 -6.43
N ASP A 220 -23.77 -5.94 -5.34
CA ASP A 220 -23.27 -6.27 -3.99
C ASP A 220 -22.36 -7.50 -4.01
N GLY A 221 -21.12 -7.30 -3.56
CA GLY A 221 -20.03 -8.26 -3.54
C GLY A 221 -19.07 -8.14 -4.72
N SER A 222 -19.49 -7.49 -5.82
CA SER A 222 -18.77 -7.56 -7.08
C SER A 222 -17.80 -6.42 -7.35
N THR A 223 -16.77 -6.71 -8.13
CA THR A 223 -15.80 -5.76 -8.70
C THR A 223 -15.50 -6.15 -10.15
N THR A 224 -15.25 -5.16 -11.01
CA THR A 224 -14.96 -5.38 -12.43
C THR A 224 -13.48 -5.11 -12.74
N PHE A 225 -12.84 -6.05 -13.46
CA PHE A 225 -11.47 -5.91 -13.94
C PHE A 225 -11.40 -6.05 -15.45
N TYR A 226 -10.65 -5.19 -16.11
CA TYR A 226 -10.49 -5.17 -17.56
C TYR A 226 -9.16 -5.78 -17.99
N ASN A 227 -9.14 -6.47 -19.12
CA ASN A 227 -7.95 -7.02 -19.76
C ASN A 227 -7.99 -6.79 -21.28
N TYR A 228 -6.82 -6.77 -21.92
CA TYR A 228 -6.75 -6.91 -23.37
C TYR A 228 -7.06 -8.35 -23.79
N THR A 229 -7.81 -8.50 -24.88
CA THR A 229 -8.22 -9.82 -25.38
C THR A 229 -7.07 -10.67 -25.91
N ASP A 230 -5.91 -10.07 -26.19
CA ASP A 230 -4.72 -10.75 -26.71
C ASP A 230 -3.73 -11.21 -25.63
N GLY A 231 -4.02 -10.94 -24.36
CA GLY A 231 -3.14 -11.28 -23.22
C GLY A 231 -1.98 -10.31 -23.00
N SER A 232 -1.90 -9.23 -23.77
CA SER A 232 -0.96 -8.15 -23.49
C SER A 232 -1.33 -7.39 -22.21
N ARG A 233 -0.32 -6.73 -21.64
CA ARG A 233 -0.45 -5.95 -20.42
C ARG A 233 -1.36 -4.73 -20.65
N LEU A 234 -2.41 -4.58 -19.82
CA LEU A 234 -3.30 -3.41 -19.82
C LEU A 234 -2.92 -2.44 -18.68
N PRO A 235 -2.26 -1.30 -18.96
CA PRO A 235 -1.84 -0.35 -17.91
C PRO A 235 -3.01 0.43 -17.32
N CYS A 236 -3.00 0.64 -16.00
CA CYS A 236 -4.07 1.39 -15.32
C CYS A 236 -4.18 2.85 -15.78
N ALA A 237 -3.08 3.46 -16.23
CA ALA A 237 -3.04 4.85 -16.70
C ALA A 237 -3.93 5.10 -17.95
N LEU A 238 -4.40 4.05 -18.62
CA LEU A 238 -5.36 4.20 -19.72
C LEU A 238 -6.72 4.67 -19.24
N PHE A 239 -7.16 4.28 -18.04
CA PHE A 239 -8.47 4.66 -17.49
C PHE A 239 -8.58 6.14 -17.11
N GLU A 240 -7.47 6.89 -17.19
CA GLU A 240 -7.43 8.35 -17.06
C GLU A 240 -7.55 9.07 -18.42
N GLN A 241 -7.55 8.31 -19.52
CA GLN A 241 -7.64 8.87 -20.87
C GLN A 241 -9.10 9.00 -21.32
N PRO A 242 -9.44 10.02 -22.15
CA PRO A 242 -10.81 10.24 -22.64
C PRO A 242 -11.42 9.03 -23.36
N GLU A 243 -10.61 8.19 -24.00
CA GLU A 243 -11.08 7.00 -24.72
C GLU A 243 -11.61 5.90 -23.78
N TYR A 244 -11.23 5.94 -22.49
CA TYR A 244 -11.52 4.94 -21.47
C TYR A 244 -12.34 5.50 -20.30
N GLU A 245 -12.80 6.76 -20.37
CA GLU A 245 -13.47 7.45 -19.25
C GLU A 245 -14.74 6.75 -18.72
N ASP A 246 -15.39 5.92 -19.55
CA ASP A 246 -16.60 5.16 -19.20
C ASP A 246 -16.27 3.78 -18.56
N PHE A 247 -15.00 3.43 -18.41
CA PHE A 247 -14.55 2.12 -17.92
C PHE A 247 -13.90 2.25 -16.55
N HIS A 248 -14.48 1.57 -15.56
CA HIS A 248 -14.06 1.67 -14.16
C HIS A 248 -13.43 0.36 -13.69
N ASP A 249 -12.11 0.32 -13.70
CA ASP A 249 -11.32 -0.87 -13.39
C ASP A 249 -10.94 -0.96 -11.91
N GLY A 250 -11.13 -2.12 -11.30
CA GLY A 250 -10.81 -2.35 -9.89
C GLY A 250 -9.33 -2.13 -9.56
N ASN A 251 -8.39 -2.45 -10.46
CA ASN A 251 -6.97 -2.24 -10.20
C ASN A 251 -6.55 -0.77 -10.40
N ALA A 252 -7.15 -0.07 -11.39
CA ALA A 252 -7.03 1.38 -11.47
C ALA A 252 -7.61 2.08 -10.24
N GLY A 253 -8.69 1.54 -9.66
CA GLY A 253 -9.21 1.94 -8.37
C GLY A 253 -8.20 1.80 -7.24
N GLN A 254 -7.52 0.65 -7.12
CA GLN A 254 -6.43 0.48 -6.16
C GLN A 254 -5.35 1.56 -6.36
N LYS A 255 -4.93 1.85 -7.59
CA LYS A 255 -3.98 2.94 -7.87
C LYS A 255 -4.44 4.28 -7.29
N HIS A 256 -5.69 4.67 -7.54
CA HIS A 256 -6.24 5.92 -7.00
C HIS A 256 -6.27 5.93 -5.47
N PHE A 257 -6.53 4.78 -4.83
CA PHE A 257 -6.45 4.66 -3.37
C PHE A 257 -5.04 4.97 -2.84
N TYR A 258 -3.99 4.36 -3.42
CA TYR A 258 -2.61 4.62 -3.01
C TYR A 258 -2.20 6.08 -3.25
N GLU A 259 -2.60 6.66 -4.38
CA GLU A 259 -2.31 8.07 -4.72
C GLU A 259 -3.05 9.05 -3.80
N ALA A 260 -4.29 8.75 -3.42
CA ALA A 260 -5.04 9.53 -2.43
C ALA A 260 -4.36 9.52 -1.05
N ARG A 261 -3.57 8.48 -0.75
CA ARG A 261 -2.73 8.39 0.46
C ARG A 261 -1.35 9.01 0.31
N GLY A 262 -1.08 9.65 -0.82
CA GLY A 262 0.17 10.37 -1.08
C GLY A 262 1.32 9.49 -1.55
N TYR A 263 1.04 8.26 -1.99
CA TYR A 263 2.05 7.36 -2.55
C TYR A 263 2.10 7.45 -4.08
N THR A 264 3.30 7.34 -4.63
CA THR A 264 3.50 7.18 -6.07
C THR A 264 3.31 5.71 -6.45
N VAL A 265 2.45 5.42 -7.42
CA VAL A 265 2.33 4.09 -8.02
C VAL A 265 3.25 4.01 -9.25
N THR A 266 4.25 3.14 -9.20
CA THR A 266 5.27 3.00 -10.26
C THR A 266 4.85 2.02 -11.34
N GLU A 267 4.16 0.94 -10.97
CA GLU A 267 3.62 -0.06 -11.89
C GLU A 267 2.16 -0.35 -11.51
N CYS A 268 1.26 -0.35 -12.49
CA CYS A 268 -0.13 -0.78 -12.31
C CYS A 268 -0.67 -1.35 -13.62
N PHE A 269 -1.15 -2.59 -13.58
CA PHE A 269 -1.75 -3.24 -14.75
C PHE A 269 -2.56 -4.48 -14.42
N ASN A 270 -3.46 -4.83 -15.33
CA ASN A 270 -4.06 -6.16 -15.40
C ASN A 270 -3.47 -6.93 -16.58
N GLN A 271 -3.38 -8.26 -16.43
CA GLN A 271 -2.94 -9.12 -17.52
C GLN A 271 -3.47 -10.55 -17.37
N TYR A 272 -3.92 -11.15 -18.46
CA TYR A 272 -4.14 -12.60 -18.50
C TYR A 272 -2.85 -13.35 -18.23
N ILE A 273 -2.94 -14.52 -17.58
CA ILE A 273 -1.77 -15.40 -17.44
C ILE A 273 -1.43 -16.04 -18.78
N GLU A 274 -0.16 -16.40 -18.96
CA GLU A 274 0.29 -17.12 -20.15
C GLU A 274 -0.51 -18.42 -20.35
N ASN A 275 -0.84 -18.75 -21.60
CA ASN A 275 -1.61 -19.92 -22.01
C ASN A 275 -3.09 -19.95 -21.56
N TYR A 276 -3.59 -18.92 -20.86
CA TYR A 276 -5.03 -18.79 -20.65
C TYR A 276 -5.73 -18.61 -22.01
N ASN A 277 -6.71 -19.47 -22.31
CA ASN A 277 -7.44 -19.50 -23.58
C ASN A 277 -6.60 -19.45 -24.87
N GLY A 278 -5.35 -19.93 -24.81
CA GLY A 278 -4.44 -19.97 -25.95
C GLY A 278 -3.72 -18.65 -26.23
N ASN A 279 -3.74 -17.69 -25.29
CA ASN A 279 -2.94 -16.48 -25.37
C ASN A 279 -1.44 -16.83 -25.42
N GLU A 280 -0.74 -16.29 -26.42
CA GLU A 280 0.72 -16.40 -26.56
C GLU A 280 1.44 -15.38 -25.67
N TYR A 281 0.75 -14.30 -25.29
CA TYR A 281 1.21 -13.31 -24.32
C TYR A 281 0.48 -13.51 -22.99
N GLY A 282 1.17 -13.23 -21.89
CA GLY A 282 0.55 -13.24 -20.58
C GLY A 282 1.58 -13.14 -19.47
N PHE A 283 1.08 -12.92 -18.26
CA PHE A 283 1.90 -12.91 -17.06
C PHE A 283 2.34 -14.35 -16.73
N THR A 284 3.63 -14.55 -16.54
CA THR A 284 4.23 -15.87 -16.35
C THR A 284 4.46 -16.20 -14.87
N LEU A 285 4.77 -17.47 -14.58
CA LEU A 285 5.20 -17.87 -13.25
C LEU A 285 6.52 -17.18 -12.85
N GLU A 286 7.43 -16.95 -13.80
CA GLU A 286 8.70 -16.28 -13.54
C GLU A 286 8.48 -14.81 -13.16
N ASP A 287 7.51 -14.14 -13.80
CA ASP A 287 7.10 -12.79 -13.43
C ASP A 287 6.53 -12.78 -12.00
N PHE A 288 5.65 -13.72 -11.66
CA PHE A 288 5.11 -13.84 -10.29
C PHE A 288 6.21 -14.04 -9.25
N GLN A 289 7.15 -14.95 -9.50
CA GLN A 289 8.27 -15.20 -8.60
C GLN A 289 9.13 -13.93 -8.43
N SER A 290 9.34 -13.18 -9.52
CA SER A 290 10.08 -11.92 -9.49
C SER A 290 9.37 -10.83 -8.67
N GLU A 291 8.03 -10.74 -8.73
CA GLU A 291 7.25 -9.84 -7.87
C GLU A 291 7.42 -10.21 -6.38
N ILE A 292 7.26 -11.49 -6.03
CA ILE A 292 7.42 -11.96 -4.64
C ILE A 292 8.86 -11.71 -4.15
N ASP A 293 9.87 -12.03 -4.95
CA ASP A 293 11.28 -11.83 -4.59
C ASP A 293 11.63 -10.34 -4.43
N ALA A 294 10.92 -9.45 -5.12
CA ALA A 294 11.02 -8.00 -4.98
C ALA A 294 10.19 -7.43 -3.82
N GLY A 295 9.45 -8.26 -3.08
CA GLY A 295 8.63 -7.79 -1.95
C GLY A 295 7.24 -7.27 -2.37
N HIS A 296 6.71 -7.72 -3.50
CA HIS A 296 5.44 -7.25 -4.05
C HIS A 296 4.42 -8.39 -4.13
N PRO A 297 3.30 -8.31 -3.40
CA PRO A 297 2.22 -9.28 -3.55
C PRO A 297 1.50 -9.08 -4.89
N VAL A 298 0.89 -10.16 -5.38
CA VAL A 298 0.14 -10.13 -6.65
C VAL A 298 -1.32 -10.50 -6.39
N MET A 299 -2.25 -9.67 -6.85
CA MET A 299 -3.67 -10.00 -6.81
C MET A 299 -3.97 -11.02 -7.92
N ILE A 300 -4.42 -12.21 -7.51
CA ILE A 300 -4.70 -13.34 -8.40
C ILE A 300 -6.20 -13.38 -8.70
N GLN A 301 -6.53 -13.41 -9.99
CA GLN A 301 -7.90 -13.48 -10.46
C GLN A 301 -8.25 -14.92 -10.86
N LEU A 302 -9.27 -15.47 -10.21
CA LEU A 302 -9.87 -16.76 -10.50
C LEU A 302 -11.24 -16.55 -11.16
N GLU A 303 -11.72 -17.52 -11.94
CA GLU A 303 -13.03 -17.47 -12.62
C GLU A 303 -14.19 -17.44 -11.60
N GLY A 304 -14.41 -16.28 -10.97
CA GLY A 304 -15.43 -16.01 -9.98
C GLY A 304 -14.92 -15.69 -8.58
N HIS A 305 -13.62 -15.51 -8.36
CA HIS A 305 -13.06 -15.13 -7.05
C HIS A 305 -11.72 -14.40 -7.18
N THR A 306 -11.38 -13.56 -6.21
CA THR A 306 -10.07 -12.88 -6.12
C THR A 306 -9.37 -13.31 -4.84
N VAL A 307 -8.08 -13.63 -4.95
CA VAL A 307 -7.19 -14.01 -3.83
C VAL A 307 -5.85 -13.30 -3.98
N VAL A 308 -4.99 -13.33 -2.96
CA VAL A 308 -3.68 -12.68 -3.02
C VAL A 308 -2.56 -13.71 -2.99
N GLY A 309 -1.70 -13.72 -4.00
CA GLY A 309 -0.46 -14.48 -4.02
C GLY A 309 0.64 -13.75 -3.25
N PHE A 310 1.24 -14.44 -2.28
CA PHE A 310 2.27 -13.86 -1.40
C PHE A 310 3.51 -14.75 -1.26
N GLY A 311 3.56 -15.89 -1.95
CA GLY A 311 4.70 -16.79 -1.90
C GLY A 311 4.64 -17.91 -2.94
N TYR A 312 5.71 -18.68 -3.06
CA TYR A 312 5.77 -19.85 -3.94
C TYR A 312 6.79 -20.91 -3.49
N ASP A 313 6.57 -22.14 -3.97
CA ASP A 313 7.54 -23.25 -3.97
C ASP A 313 7.46 -23.97 -5.33
N GLY A 314 8.50 -23.80 -6.15
CA GLY A 314 8.50 -24.25 -7.53
C GLY A 314 7.34 -23.64 -8.32
N SER A 315 6.45 -24.49 -8.85
CA SER A 315 5.24 -24.06 -9.59
C SER A 315 3.98 -23.96 -8.74
N THR A 316 4.10 -24.13 -7.42
CA THR A 316 2.98 -23.96 -6.49
C THR A 316 3.06 -22.54 -5.92
N ILE A 317 1.96 -21.79 -6.00
CA ILE A 317 1.86 -20.49 -5.35
C ILE A 317 1.10 -20.61 -4.05
N TYR A 318 1.48 -19.80 -3.07
CA TYR A 318 0.81 -19.65 -1.79
C TYR A 318 -0.04 -18.40 -1.81
N ILE A 319 -1.28 -18.56 -1.35
CA ILE A 319 -2.29 -17.51 -1.39
C ILE A 319 -2.92 -17.25 -0.03
N ARG A 320 -3.37 -16.01 0.14
CA ARG A 320 -4.41 -15.65 1.09
C ARG A 320 -5.75 -15.65 0.40
N ASP A 321 -6.65 -16.41 0.97
CA ASP A 321 -8.05 -16.45 0.59
C ASP A 321 -8.86 -15.59 1.57
N THR A 322 -10.05 -15.21 1.14
CA THR A 322 -11.00 -14.38 1.90
C THR A 322 -11.94 -15.23 2.75
N TRP A 323 -11.96 -16.57 2.63
CA TRP A 323 -12.86 -17.42 3.40
C TRP A 323 -12.32 -17.81 4.79
N ASP A 324 -11.01 -17.72 5.03
CA ASP A 324 -10.41 -17.95 6.35
C ASP A 324 -9.06 -17.21 6.52
N SER A 325 -8.37 -17.46 7.64
CA SER A 325 -7.04 -16.90 7.93
C SER A 325 -5.88 -17.86 7.67
N SER A 326 -6.14 -19.01 7.02
CA SER A 326 -5.14 -20.03 6.75
C SER A 326 -4.25 -19.64 5.57
N ILE A 327 -3.20 -20.43 5.34
CA ILE A 327 -2.46 -20.38 4.08
C ILE A 327 -3.07 -21.43 3.16
N HIS A 328 -3.32 -21.05 1.92
CA HIS A 328 -3.78 -21.94 0.88
C HIS A 328 -2.78 -21.99 -0.26
N SER A 329 -2.89 -22.99 -1.13
CA SER A 329 -2.07 -23.08 -2.33
C SER A 329 -2.83 -23.55 -3.56
N LEU A 330 -2.28 -23.23 -4.72
CA LEU A 330 -2.69 -23.77 -6.00
C LEU A 330 -1.47 -23.90 -6.93
N PRO A 331 -1.48 -24.84 -7.89
CA PRO A 331 -0.51 -24.81 -8.97
C PRO A 331 -0.74 -23.58 -9.86
N TRP A 332 0.34 -22.94 -10.30
CA TRP A 332 0.28 -21.80 -11.22
C TRP A 332 -0.54 -22.12 -12.48
N GLY A 333 -1.48 -21.24 -12.82
CA GLY A 333 -2.42 -21.43 -13.93
C GLY A 333 -3.40 -22.59 -13.78
N GLY A 334 -3.44 -23.22 -12.60
CA GLY A 334 -4.35 -24.30 -12.27
C GLY A 334 -5.66 -23.82 -11.65
N TYR A 335 -6.21 -24.66 -10.77
CA TYR A 335 -7.48 -24.41 -10.11
C TYR A 335 -7.27 -24.24 -8.60
N TYR A 336 -8.01 -23.29 -8.03
CA TYR A 336 -8.24 -23.19 -6.60
C TYR A 336 -9.69 -23.57 -6.33
N SER A 337 -9.92 -24.62 -5.53
CA SER A 337 -11.23 -25.26 -5.44
C SER A 337 -11.75 -25.67 -6.83
N THR A 338 -12.80 -25.02 -7.34
CA THR A 338 -13.38 -25.24 -8.67
C THR A 338 -13.10 -24.11 -9.65
N MET A 339 -12.37 -23.08 -9.24
CA MET A 339 -12.17 -21.84 -9.99
C MET A 339 -10.79 -21.81 -10.63
N ARG A 340 -10.74 -21.62 -11.94
CA ARG A 340 -9.50 -21.56 -12.71
C ARG A 340 -8.83 -20.21 -12.54
N MET A 341 -7.51 -20.19 -12.35
CA MET A 341 -6.72 -18.98 -12.44
C MET A 341 -6.66 -18.47 -13.88
N TYR A 342 -6.97 -17.19 -14.10
CA TYR A 342 -7.06 -16.63 -15.45
C TYR A 342 -6.25 -15.36 -15.67
N ALA A 343 -6.09 -14.51 -14.65
CA ALA A 343 -5.38 -13.24 -14.77
C ALA A 343 -4.73 -12.84 -13.45
N VAL A 344 -3.94 -11.77 -13.53
CA VAL A 344 -3.39 -11.07 -12.37
C VAL A 344 -3.69 -9.58 -12.47
N SER A 345 -3.72 -8.93 -11.30
CA SER A 345 -3.67 -7.49 -11.14
C SER A 345 -2.43 -7.15 -10.33
N VAL A 346 -1.53 -6.35 -10.91
CA VAL A 346 -0.27 -5.96 -10.31
C VAL A 346 -0.32 -4.49 -9.95
N ILE A 347 0.18 -4.16 -8.76
CA ILE A 347 0.42 -2.80 -8.31
C ILE A 347 1.75 -2.74 -7.55
N GLN A 348 2.58 -1.75 -7.89
CA GLN A 348 3.83 -1.48 -7.19
C GLN A 348 3.86 0.00 -6.81
N LEU A 349 4.32 0.25 -5.59
CA LEU A 349 4.55 1.60 -5.09
C LEU A 349 6.02 1.95 -5.28
N GLU A 350 6.30 3.25 -5.44
CA GLU A 350 7.66 3.76 -5.28
C GLU A 350 8.18 3.35 -3.91
N GLU A 351 9.39 2.78 -3.87
CA GLU A 351 9.92 2.17 -2.65
C GLU A 351 9.86 3.12 -1.46
N ALA A 352 9.10 2.73 -0.44
CA ALA A 352 9.11 3.41 0.84
C ALA A 352 10.49 3.31 1.48
N ALA A 353 10.92 4.41 2.09
CA ALA A 353 12.13 4.41 2.89
C ALA A 353 11.96 3.45 4.08
N SER A 354 12.81 2.42 4.15
CA SER A 354 12.81 1.55 5.33
C SER A 354 13.51 2.25 6.51
N SER A 355 13.11 1.94 7.75
CA SER A 355 13.93 2.35 8.90
C SER A 355 15.24 1.56 8.90
N PHE A 356 16.35 2.22 9.23
CA PHE A 356 17.67 1.57 9.33
C PHE A 356 18.38 2.00 10.62
N SER A 357 19.29 1.16 11.12
CA SER A 357 20.02 1.42 12.37
C SER A 357 21.52 1.60 12.18
N LYS A 358 22.14 2.38 13.06
CA LYS A 358 23.60 2.41 13.25
C LYS A 358 24.07 1.07 13.81
N THR A 359 25.26 0.60 13.42
CA THR A 359 25.82 -0.69 13.87
C THR A 359 27.15 -0.56 14.59
N SER A 360 28.02 0.38 14.18
CA SER A 360 29.34 0.57 14.80
C SER A 360 29.83 2.02 14.67
N PRO A 361 30.51 2.57 15.68
CA PRO A 361 30.71 2.03 17.03
C PRO A 361 29.39 1.92 17.80
N ALA A 362 29.25 0.93 18.68
CA ALA A 362 28.06 0.79 19.52
C ALA A 362 27.86 2.03 20.40
N ASN A 363 26.60 2.36 20.71
CA ASN A 363 26.27 3.54 21.51
C ASN A 363 26.95 3.51 22.90
N ALA A 364 27.54 4.64 23.28
CA ALA A 364 28.32 4.86 24.50
C ALA A 364 29.55 3.93 24.64
N SER A 365 30.10 3.44 23.53
CA SER A 365 31.34 2.64 23.54
C SER A 365 32.57 3.47 23.92
N ASN A 366 33.55 2.84 24.57
CA ASN A 366 34.78 3.50 25.03
C ASN A 366 36.02 2.82 24.44
N GLY A 367 37.13 3.54 24.42
CA GLY A 367 38.42 3.01 24.00
C GLY A 367 38.57 2.84 22.49
N ILE A 368 37.82 3.61 21.70
CA ILE A 368 37.95 3.60 20.23
C ILE A 368 39.30 4.18 19.84
N ASN A 369 39.98 3.56 18.86
CA ASN A 369 41.26 4.07 18.37
C ASN A 369 41.05 5.35 17.56
N PRO A 370 41.58 6.51 18.02
CA PRO A 370 41.37 7.78 17.34
C PRO A 370 41.92 7.81 15.91
N ASN A 371 42.89 6.96 15.57
CA ASN A 371 43.54 6.94 14.26
C ASN A 371 42.89 5.98 13.23
N SER A 372 41.92 5.17 13.66
CA SER A 372 41.30 4.16 12.80
C SER A 372 39.81 3.97 13.07
N ALA A 373 39.15 4.99 13.64
CA ALA A 373 37.72 4.95 13.89
C ALA A 373 36.95 4.92 12.56
N ALA A 374 35.91 4.10 12.51
CA ALA A 374 35.01 4.02 11.37
C ALA A 374 33.57 3.90 11.86
N LEU A 375 32.67 4.54 11.14
CA LEU A 375 31.23 4.45 11.34
C LEU A 375 30.64 3.39 10.40
N ALA A 376 29.63 2.68 10.85
CA ALA A 376 28.90 1.69 10.05
C ALA A 376 27.41 1.68 10.43
N TRP A 377 26.56 1.39 9.46
CA TRP A 377 25.11 1.32 9.60
C TRP A 377 24.50 0.24 8.69
N GLU A 378 23.25 -0.10 8.96
CA GLU A 378 22.45 -1.02 8.14
C GLU A 378 22.04 -0.37 6.81
N GLU A 379 21.54 -1.20 5.91
CA GLU A 379 20.94 -0.72 4.67
C GLU A 379 19.55 -0.12 4.94
N ASN A 380 19.29 1.00 4.29
CA ASN A 380 17.98 1.58 4.08
C ASN A 380 17.58 1.28 2.63
N ASN A 381 16.48 0.54 2.46
CA ASN A 381 15.97 0.17 1.14
C ASN A 381 15.45 1.42 0.43
N GLY A 382 15.84 1.62 -0.84
CA GLY A 382 15.55 2.84 -1.60
C GLY A 382 16.56 3.99 -1.43
N ALA A 383 17.58 3.88 -0.57
CA ALA A 383 18.53 4.96 -0.35
C ALA A 383 19.45 5.21 -1.56
N GLN A 384 19.36 6.41 -2.16
CA GLN A 384 20.23 6.83 -3.27
C GLN A 384 21.65 7.20 -2.78
N SER A 385 21.75 7.71 -1.56
CA SER A 385 23.04 7.95 -0.89
C SER A 385 22.88 8.07 0.62
N TYR A 386 23.98 7.95 1.36
CA TYR A 386 24.05 8.20 2.78
C TYR A 386 24.92 9.42 3.08
N GLU A 387 24.55 10.10 4.15
CA GLU A 387 25.35 11.14 4.75
C GLU A 387 25.54 10.85 6.23
N TYR A 388 26.76 11.07 6.73
CA TYR A 388 27.02 11.01 8.16
C TYR A 388 27.43 12.39 8.68
N CYS A 389 27.24 12.57 9.97
CA CYS A 389 27.74 13.71 10.71
C CYS A 389 28.34 13.23 12.03
N ILE A 390 29.41 13.88 12.47
CA ILE A 390 30.11 13.62 13.73
C ILE A 390 30.56 14.93 14.38
N ASN A 391 30.39 15.03 15.70
CA ASN A 391 30.71 16.24 16.46
C ASN A 391 31.03 15.90 17.93
N THR A 392 31.60 16.83 18.70
CA THR A 392 31.85 16.68 20.15
C THR A 392 30.64 17.08 21.01
N SER A 393 29.52 17.44 20.37
CA SER A 393 28.22 17.65 20.99
C SER A 393 27.16 16.90 20.19
N ALA A 394 26.02 16.59 20.80
CA ALA A 394 24.89 15.92 20.15
C ALA A 394 24.14 16.87 19.20
N SER A 395 24.82 17.32 18.14
CA SER A 395 24.29 18.23 17.13
C SER A 395 24.99 18.04 15.79
N CYS A 396 24.23 18.23 14.71
CA CYS A 396 24.71 18.15 13.34
C CYS A 396 24.47 19.44 12.57
N SER A 397 25.55 20.02 12.07
CA SER A 397 25.53 21.19 11.19
C SER A 397 26.20 20.92 9.83
N SER A 398 26.99 19.86 9.75
CA SER A 398 27.80 19.53 8.57
C SER A 398 27.66 18.04 8.29
N TRP A 399 27.12 17.72 7.12
CA TRP A 399 26.89 16.35 6.65
C TRP A 399 27.90 15.99 5.57
N VAL A 400 28.42 14.78 5.62
CA VAL A 400 29.42 14.25 4.68
C VAL A 400 28.78 13.13 3.88
N ASN A 401 28.61 13.34 2.57
CA ASN A 401 28.07 12.35 1.64
C ASN A 401 29.10 11.26 1.33
N VAL A 402 28.67 10.00 1.42
CA VAL A 402 29.49 8.81 1.16
C VAL A 402 28.96 7.94 0.02
N GLY A 403 28.00 8.45 -0.77
CA GLY A 403 27.30 7.68 -1.80
C GLY A 403 26.53 6.51 -1.18
N THR A 404 26.54 5.35 -1.83
CA THR A 404 25.86 4.13 -1.36
C THR A 404 26.68 3.33 -0.34
N ASN A 405 27.82 3.86 0.13
CA ASN A 405 28.62 3.18 1.15
C ASN A 405 27.88 3.12 2.48
N ARG A 406 28.00 1.99 3.17
CA ARG A 406 27.46 1.76 4.52
C ARG A 406 28.48 1.90 5.63
N THR A 407 29.67 2.39 5.28
CA THR A 407 30.76 2.65 6.21
C THR A 407 31.48 3.94 5.87
N ALA A 408 32.01 4.61 6.89
CA ALA A 408 32.82 5.82 6.74
C ALA A 408 34.06 5.74 7.64
N ALA A 409 35.25 5.70 7.02
CA ALA A 409 36.50 5.86 7.75
C ALA A 409 36.67 7.33 8.16
N LEU A 410 36.93 7.58 9.45
CA LEU A 410 37.06 8.92 9.97
C LEU A 410 38.50 9.43 9.81
N THR A 411 38.64 10.73 9.58
CA THR A 411 39.94 11.39 9.76
C THR A 411 40.38 11.25 11.21
N PRO A 412 41.70 11.18 11.49
CA PRO A 412 42.19 11.02 12.86
C PRO A 412 41.54 11.98 13.83
N LEU A 413 40.96 11.42 14.89
CA LEU A 413 40.25 12.14 15.93
C LEU A 413 41.20 12.53 17.06
N THR A 414 40.81 13.52 17.87
CA THR A 414 41.49 13.77 19.15
C THR A 414 41.18 12.63 20.12
N GLY A 415 42.23 12.08 20.74
CA GLY A 415 42.13 11.03 21.75
C GLY A 415 41.63 11.53 23.10
N GLY A 416 40.94 10.67 23.86
CA GLY A 416 40.36 11.03 25.17
C GLY A 416 39.06 11.81 25.09
N GLU A 417 38.52 12.02 23.87
CA GLU A 417 37.31 12.80 23.62
C GLU A 417 36.11 11.91 23.30
N THR A 418 34.91 12.39 23.67
CA THR A 418 33.63 11.79 23.31
C THR A 418 33.05 12.46 22.07
N TYR A 419 32.66 11.65 21.09
CA TYR A 419 32.03 12.08 19.86
C TYR A 419 30.59 11.56 19.79
N TYR A 420 29.72 12.37 19.21
CA TYR A 420 28.33 12.07 18.89
C TYR A 420 28.19 12.04 17.37
N TRP A 421 27.43 11.09 16.85
CA TRP A 421 27.28 10.93 15.41
C TRP A 421 25.87 10.48 15.03
N GLN A 422 25.51 10.83 13.80
CA GLN A 422 24.25 10.48 13.17
C GLN A 422 24.48 10.12 11.71
N VAL A 423 23.56 9.32 11.16
CA VAL A 423 23.50 8.99 9.74
C VAL A 423 22.10 9.27 9.23
N ARG A 424 22.01 9.78 8.00
CA ARG A 424 20.75 9.92 7.28
C ARG A 424 20.88 9.34 5.88
N ALA A 425 19.80 8.77 5.38
CA ALA A 425 19.67 8.25 4.03
C ALA A 425 18.91 9.27 3.18
N ASN A 426 19.46 9.59 2.00
CA ASN A 426 18.81 10.43 1.00
C ASN A 426 18.03 9.53 0.05
N MET A 427 16.71 9.75 -0.02
CA MET A 427 15.77 8.91 -0.75
C MET A 427 15.37 9.50 -2.12
N GLY A 428 16.00 10.61 -2.54
CA GLY A 428 15.53 11.38 -3.71
C GLY A 428 14.36 12.33 -3.40
N THR A 429 13.86 12.31 -2.16
CA THR A 429 12.85 13.24 -1.64
C THR A 429 13.51 14.43 -0.89
N PRO A 430 12.76 15.50 -0.58
CA PRO A 430 13.28 16.64 0.18
C PRO A 430 13.70 16.30 1.61
N GLU A 431 13.05 15.34 2.26
CA GLU A 431 13.29 14.94 3.65
C GLU A 431 14.06 13.62 3.73
N PRO A 432 15.20 13.57 4.45
CA PRO A 432 15.98 12.35 4.57
C PRO A 432 15.46 11.44 5.70
N THR A 433 15.74 10.14 5.60
CA THR A 433 15.42 9.18 6.67
C THR A 433 16.59 9.09 7.65
N TYR A 434 16.35 9.28 8.95
CA TYR A 434 17.40 9.26 9.97
C TYR A 434 17.57 7.86 10.59
N ALA A 435 18.82 7.45 10.77
CA ALA A 435 19.13 6.17 11.41
C ALA A 435 18.64 6.14 12.85
N ASN A 436 18.07 5.01 13.27
CA ASN A 436 17.44 4.81 14.58
C ASN A 436 16.20 5.69 14.83
N GLY A 437 15.57 6.24 13.77
CA GLY A 437 14.18 6.73 13.81
C GLY A 437 14.00 8.24 13.79
N ALA A 438 14.96 9.04 14.27
CA ALA A 438 14.84 10.51 14.25
C ALA A 438 16.20 11.22 14.22
N GLU A 439 16.19 12.49 13.80
CA GLU A 439 17.38 13.34 13.75
C GLU A 439 18.13 13.40 15.09
N GLY A 440 17.38 13.45 16.19
CA GLY A 440 17.90 13.55 17.56
C GLY A 440 18.51 12.27 18.14
N GLU A 441 18.42 11.13 17.45
CA GLU A 441 18.87 9.82 17.97
C GLU A 441 20.38 9.58 17.76
N PHE A 442 21.19 10.45 18.36
CA PHE A 442 22.65 10.39 18.30
C PHE A 442 23.21 9.18 19.04
N TRP A 443 24.16 8.48 18.42
CA TRP A 443 25.03 7.55 19.13
C TRP A 443 26.31 8.25 19.54
N SER A 444 26.92 7.80 20.63
CA SER A 444 28.19 8.33 21.12
C SER A 444 29.27 7.26 21.24
N PHE A 445 30.53 7.68 21.14
CA PHE A 445 31.68 6.85 21.53
C PHE A 445 32.84 7.72 22.05
N THR A 446 33.68 7.15 22.91
CA THR A 446 34.85 7.81 23.48
C THR A 446 36.14 7.16 22.97
N THR A 447 37.05 7.98 22.49
CA THR A 447 38.37 7.54 22.04
C THR A 447 39.31 7.32 23.23
N PHE A 448 40.25 6.36 23.14
CA PHE A 448 41.31 6.30 24.15
C PHE A 448 42.30 7.47 23.96
N ASP A 449 42.97 7.89 25.04
CA ASP A 449 44.06 8.87 24.97
C ASP A 449 45.38 8.14 24.65
N PRO A 450 45.98 8.33 23.46
CA PRO A 450 47.23 7.68 23.09
C PRO A 450 48.40 8.05 23.99
N SER A 451 48.35 9.20 24.68
CA SER A 451 49.41 9.62 25.59
C SER A 451 49.55 8.69 26.79
N LEU A 452 48.43 8.12 27.27
CA LEU A 452 48.39 7.18 28.39
C LEU A 452 49.00 5.80 28.05
N LEU A 453 49.13 5.47 26.76
CA LEU A 453 49.79 4.22 26.33
C LEU A 453 51.32 4.31 26.36
N THR A 454 51.89 5.51 26.48
CA THR A 454 53.35 5.72 26.49
C THR A 454 53.96 5.72 27.90
N GLU A 455 53.16 5.76 28.97
CA GLU A 455 53.63 5.79 30.36
C GLU A 455 53.94 4.40 30.98
N SER A 456 53.86 3.30 30.21
CA SER A 456 54.16 1.94 30.72
C SER A 456 55.66 1.62 30.87
N ASN A 457 56.50 2.59 31.27
CA ASN A 457 57.85 2.32 31.79
C ASN A 457 57.78 2.15 33.32
N TYR A 458 57.30 0.99 33.76
CA TYR A 458 57.40 0.52 35.13
C TYR A 458 58.88 0.45 35.56
N ILE A 459 59.31 1.35 36.46
CA ILE A 459 60.59 1.24 37.17
C ILE A 459 60.37 0.27 38.35
N PRO A 460 61.06 -0.89 38.43
CA PRO A 460 61.06 -1.66 39.66
C PRO A 460 61.97 -0.94 40.66
N LEU A 461 61.38 -0.40 41.73
CA LEU A 461 62.10 0.02 42.92
C LEU A 461 62.73 -1.22 43.56
N MET A 462 64.01 -1.46 43.26
CA MET A 462 64.88 -2.27 44.10
C MET A 462 65.09 -1.52 45.42
N ALA A 463 64.57 -2.07 46.52
CA ALA A 463 64.97 -1.70 47.86
C ALA A 463 65.79 -2.86 48.46
N ASN A 464 67.00 -2.52 48.90
CA ASN A 464 67.99 -3.39 49.56
C ASN A 464 67.50 -3.97 50.89
#